data_AF-A0A7C7KWD4-F1
#
_entry.id   AF-A0A7C7KWD4-F1
#
_cell.length_a   1.000
_cell.length_b   1.000
_cell.length_c   1.000
_cell.angle_alpha   90.00
_cell.angle_beta   90.00
_cell.angle_gamma   90.00
#
_symmetry.space_group_name_H-M   'P 1'
#
loop_
_entity.id
_entity.type
_entity.pdbx_description
1 polymer ?
#
loop_
_entity_poly.entity_id
_entity_poly.type
_entity_poly.pdbx_seq_one_letter_code
_entity_poly.pdbx_strand_id
1 'polypeptide(L)'
;MVIRAEKVEDRFGEEAYRCPLCGHVFYKSKQYVKHVLKSHIVGGFKSKRLRKKLEKYLKDIEKKLKEGIKLKGIEEVIYKKC
;
A
#
# COMPACT_ATOMS: atom_id res chain seq x y z
N MET A 1 10.90 3.98 10.81
CA MET A 1 10.26 3.68 9.51
C MET A 1 9.20 4.75 9.22
N VAL A 2 9.36 5.57 8.17
CA VAL A 2 8.40 6.63 7.79
C VAL A 2 7.64 6.17 6.55
N ILE A 3 6.30 6.08 6.61
CA ILE A 3 5.44 5.73 5.47
C ILE A 3 4.77 7.00 4.98
N ARG A 4 5.21 7.53 3.83
CA ARG A 4 4.65 8.72 3.19
C ARG A 4 3.46 8.34 2.30
N ALA A 5 2.42 9.18 2.31
CA ALA A 5 1.27 9.03 1.42
C ALA A 5 1.64 9.47 -0.01
N GLU A 6 1.05 8.82 -1.01
CA GLU A 6 0.99 9.35 -2.38
C GLU A 6 -0.14 10.38 -2.44
N LYS A 7 0.15 11.61 -2.91
CA LYS A 7 -0.89 12.61 -3.14
C LYS A 7 -1.59 12.30 -4.45
N VAL A 8 -2.91 12.20 -4.40
CA VAL A 8 -3.75 11.95 -5.59
C VAL A 8 -4.88 12.97 -5.61
N GLU A 9 -5.26 13.42 -6.79
CA GLU A 9 -6.43 14.28 -6.96
C GLU A 9 -7.66 13.43 -7.26
N ASP A 10 -8.79 13.78 -6.63
CA ASP A 10 -10.09 13.17 -6.94
C ASP A 10 -10.68 13.76 -8.24
N ARG A 11 -11.82 13.22 -8.70
CA ARG A 11 -12.53 13.71 -9.89
C ARG A 11 -12.94 15.19 -9.78
N PHE A 12 -13.09 15.69 -8.57
CA PHE A 12 -13.45 17.08 -8.29
C PHE A 12 -12.23 18.00 -8.06
N GLY A 13 -11.00 17.48 -8.22
CA GLY A 13 -9.77 18.24 -7.99
C GLY A 13 -9.38 18.40 -6.52
N GLU A 14 -10.01 17.63 -5.62
CA GLU A 14 -9.66 17.66 -4.19
C GLU A 14 -8.41 16.81 -3.92
N GLU A 15 -7.46 17.34 -3.15
CA GLU A 15 -6.26 16.61 -2.71
C GLU A 15 -6.63 15.46 -1.75
N ALA A 16 -6.20 14.25 -2.08
CA ALA A 16 -6.33 13.07 -1.25
C ALA A 16 -4.99 12.35 -1.06
N TYR A 17 -4.96 11.49 -0.05
CA TYR A 17 -3.80 10.72 0.41
C TYR A 17 -4.03 9.24 0.14
N ARG A 18 -3.32 8.69 -0.83
CA ARG A 18 -3.33 7.25 -1.12
C ARG A 18 -2.24 6.55 -0.33
N CYS A 19 -2.61 5.47 0.36
CA CYS A 19 -1.65 4.61 1.03
C CYS A 19 -0.88 3.77 0.03
N PRO A 20 0.46 3.85 -0.01
CA PRO A 20 1.26 3.08 -0.96
C PRO A 20 1.25 1.58 -0.66
N LEU A 21 0.88 1.16 0.56
CA LEU A 21 0.93 -0.26 0.95
C LEU A 21 -0.34 -1.04 0.59
N CYS A 22 -1.50 -0.38 0.55
CA CYS A 22 -2.78 -1.05 0.34
C CYS A 22 -3.71 -0.34 -0.65
N GLY A 23 -3.32 0.82 -1.18
CA GLY A 23 -4.08 1.58 -2.17
C GLY A 23 -5.30 2.32 -1.63
N HIS A 24 -5.57 2.29 -0.31
CA HIS A 24 -6.66 3.05 0.29
C HIS A 24 -6.43 4.55 0.13
N VAL A 25 -7.47 5.28 -0.27
CA VAL A 25 -7.47 6.73 -0.43
C VAL A 25 -8.17 7.38 0.77
N PHE A 26 -7.57 8.45 1.28
CA PHE A 26 -8.08 9.22 2.41
C PHE A 26 -8.06 10.70 2.06
N TYR A 27 -9.15 11.43 2.25
CA TYR A 27 -9.21 12.87 1.97
C TYR A 27 -8.63 13.73 3.10
N LYS A 28 -8.27 13.11 4.24
CA LYS A 28 -7.72 13.81 5.42
C LYS A 28 -6.44 13.14 5.91
N SER A 29 -5.43 13.95 6.19
CA SER A 29 -4.12 13.49 6.70
C SER A 29 -4.24 12.70 8.01
N LYS A 30 -5.10 13.13 8.94
CA LYS A 30 -5.37 12.41 10.20
C LYS A 30 -5.90 10.98 9.98
N GLN A 31 -6.73 10.77 8.95
CA GLN A 31 -7.26 9.44 8.61
C GLN A 31 -6.16 8.55 8.05
N TYR A 32 -5.31 9.09 7.17
CA TYR A 32 -4.15 8.39 6.64
C TYR A 32 -3.19 7.95 7.75
N VAL A 33 -2.83 8.85 8.67
CA VAL A 33 -1.92 8.53 9.80
C VAL A 33 -2.51 7.45 10.70
N LYS A 34 -3.81 7.55 11.04
CA LYS A 34 -4.51 6.54 11.84
C LYS A 34 -4.53 5.18 11.14
N HIS A 35 -4.77 5.16 9.83
CA HIS A 35 -4.71 3.95 9.02
C HIS A 35 -3.31 3.33 9.05
N VAL A 36 -2.27 4.13 8.82
CA VAL A 36 -0.89 3.65 8.83
C VAL A 36 -0.52 3.05 10.19
N LEU A 37 -0.83 3.75 11.27
CA LEU A 37 -0.55 3.28 12.62
C LEU A 37 -1.31 1.98 12.92
N LYS A 38 -2.62 1.91 12.65
CA LYS A 38 -3.44 0.74 13.03
C LYS A 38 -3.26 -0.47 12.12
N SER A 39 -3.15 -0.25 10.81
CA SER A 39 -3.14 -1.31 9.81
C SER A 39 -1.74 -1.82 9.47
N HIS A 40 -0.71 -0.97 9.62
CA HIS A 40 0.67 -1.30 9.19
C HIS A 40 1.70 -1.30 10.31
N ILE A 41 1.50 -0.57 11.42
CA ILE A 41 2.52 -0.44 12.49
C ILE A 41 2.16 -1.21 13.77
N VAL A 42 1.01 -0.92 14.39
CA VAL A 42 0.71 -1.31 15.78
C VAL A 42 -0.05 -2.64 15.91
N GLY A 43 -0.54 -3.19 14.79
CA GLY A 43 -1.25 -4.47 14.79
C GLY A 43 -2.75 -4.31 15.05
N GLY A 44 -3.56 -4.59 14.03
CA GLY A 44 -5.01 -4.54 14.17
C GLY A 44 -5.73 -5.18 13.00
N PHE A 45 -5.90 -6.51 13.08
CA PHE A 45 -6.70 -7.35 12.20
C PHE A 45 -6.49 -7.14 10.69
N LYS A 46 -5.48 -7.83 10.12
CA LYS A 46 -5.58 -8.23 8.72
C LYS A 46 -6.79 -9.16 8.63
N SER A 47 -7.94 -8.64 8.21
CA SER A 47 -9.09 -9.49 7.85
C SER A 47 -8.57 -10.67 7.03
N LYS A 48 -9.01 -11.91 7.29
CA LYS A 48 -8.53 -13.13 6.59
C LYS A 48 -8.49 -12.94 5.06
N ARG A 49 -9.45 -12.15 4.54
CA ARG A 49 -9.56 -11.69 3.16
C ARG A 49 -8.38 -10.82 2.69
N LEU A 50 -7.93 -9.86 3.51
CA LEU A 50 -6.80 -8.98 3.21
C LEU A 50 -5.46 -9.73 3.23
N ARG A 51 -5.30 -10.70 4.14
CA ARG A 51 -4.11 -11.58 4.17
C ARG A 51 -4.00 -12.40 2.88
N LYS A 52 -5.08 -13.05 2.46
CA LYS A 52 -5.16 -13.77 1.18
C LYS A 52 -4.89 -12.87 -0.04
N LYS A 53 -5.41 -11.65 -0.03
CA LYS A 53 -5.20 -10.68 -1.13
C LYS A 53 -3.73 -10.27 -1.20
N LEU A 54 -3.09 -10.05 -0.06
CA LEU A 54 -1.66 -9.74 0.05
C LEU A 54 -0.79 -10.93 -0.40
N GLU A 55 -1.10 -12.15 0.03
CA GLU A 55 -0.40 -13.38 -0.41
C GLU A 55 -0.48 -13.58 -1.92
N LYS A 56 -1.65 -13.34 -2.52
CA LYS A 56 -1.81 -13.39 -3.99
C LYS A 56 -0.97 -12.32 -4.68
N TYR A 57 -0.93 -11.11 -4.12
CA TYR A 57 -0.16 -9.99 -4.67
C TYR A 57 1.35 -10.25 -4.61
N LEU A 58 1.85 -10.84 -3.52
CA LEU A 58 3.26 -11.23 -3.37
C LEU A 58 3.65 -12.30 -4.40
N LYS A 59 2.82 -13.32 -4.62
CA LYS A 59 3.07 -14.34 -5.65
C LYS A 59 3.13 -13.77 -7.07
N ASP A 60 2.32 -12.75 -7.35
CA ASP A 60 2.31 -12.08 -8.66
C ASP A 60 3.59 -11.26 -8.87
N ILE A 61 4.08 -10.59 -7.83
CA ILE A 61 5.37 -9.88 -7.83
C ILE A 61 6.52 -10.87 -8.03
N GLU A 62 6.54 -12.01 -7.32
CA GLU A 62 7.54 -13.06 -7.52
C GLU A 62 7.53 -13.60 -8.96
N LYS A 63 6.35 -13.76 -9.55
CA LYS A 63 6.20 -14.20 -10.94
C LYS A 63 6.76 -13.16 -11.91
N LYS A 64 6.43 -11.88 -11.72
CA LYS A 64 6.97 -10.76 -12.53
C LYS A 64 8.49 -10.67 -12.44
N LEU A 65 9.07 -10.87 -11.26
CA LEU A 65 10.53 -10.92 -11.07
C LEU A 65 11.16 -12.09 -11.82
N LYS A 66 10.53 -13.29 -11.77
CA LYS A 66 10.98 -14.46 -12.55
C LYS A 66 10.87 -14.24 -14.07
N GLU A 67 9.87 -13.48 -14.52
CA GLU A 67 9.70 -13.07 -15.92
C GLU A 67 10.62 -11.90 -16.33
N GLY A 68 11.50 -11.43 -15.44
CA GLY A 68 12.47 -10.36 -15.73
C GLY A 68 11.84 -8.97 -15.84
N ILE A 69 10.59 -8.80 -15.41
CA ILE A 69 9.86 -7.53 -15.47
C ILE A 69 10.36 -6.62 -14.34
N LYS A 70 10.85 -5.43 -14.70
CA LYS A 70 11.26 -4.42 -13.73
C LYS A 70 10.03 -3.90 -12.97
N LEU A 71 9.99 -4.17 -11.66
CA LEU A 71 9.00 -3.63 -10.74
C LEU A 71 9.09 -2.09 -10.73
N LYS A 72 7.94 -1.39 -10.68
CA LYS A 72 7.91 0.08 -10.65
C LYS A 72 7.08 0.60 -9.48
N GLY A 73 7.51 1.71 -8.89
CA GLY A 73 6.76 2.43 -7.85
C GLY A 73 6.56 1.60 -6.58
N ILE A 74 5.29 1.30 -6.25
CA ILE A 74 4.89 0.62 -5.02
C ILE A 74 5.47 -0.81 -4.90
N GLU A 75 5.61 -1.54 -6.00
CA GLU A 75 6.13 -2.92 -6.02
C GLU A 75 7.61 -2.98 -5.56
N GLU A 76 8.39 -1.94 -5.85
CA GLU A 76 9.81 -1.84 -5.48
C GLU A 76 9.99 -1.61 -3.96
N VAL A 77 9.09 -0.83 -3.34
CA VAL A 77 9.11 -0.52 -1.90
C VAL A 77 8.73 -1.74 -1.04
N ILE A 78 7.87 -2.61 -1.57
CA ILE A 78 7.44 -3.83 -0.89
C ILE A 78 8.55 -4.89 -0.90
N TYR A 79 9.23 -5.10 -2.03
CA TYR A 79 10.25 -6.14 -2.16
C TYR A 79 11.59 -5.79 -1.47
N LYS A 80 12.01 -4.52 -1.48
CA LYS A 80 13.25 -4.04 -0.81
C LYS A 80 13.21 -4.06 0.72
N LYS A 81 12.09 -4.45 1.33
CA LYS A 81 11.88 -4.44 2.78
C LYS A 81 11.65 -5.84 3.40
N CYS A 82 11.78 -6.88 2.58
CA CYS A 82 12.01 -8.26 3.05
C CYS A 82 13.50 -8.49 3.31
#